data_AF-A0A3M1G8Q2-F1
#
_entry.id   AF-A0A3M1G8Q2-F1
#
_cell.length_a   1.000
_cell.length_b   1.000
_cell.length_c   1.000
_cell.angle_alpha   90.00
_cell.angle_beta   90.00
_cell.angle_gamma   90.00
#
_symmetry.space_group_name_H-M   'P 1'
#
loop_
_entity.id
_entity.type
_entity.pdbx_description
1 polymer ?
#
loop_
_entity_poly.entity_id
_entity_poly.type
_entity_poly.pdbx_seq_one_letter_code
_entity_poly.pdbx_strand_id
1 'polypeptide(L)'
;VTQIVFWIGVAFETPLVIAFLARIGLVSGPRLLSLWRQAIVIISVVAAMITPTVDPVNMSIVMLPLIVLYFMGVGLAYLLYRPRAPRDVDELWKLDDDDDE
;
A
#
# COMPACT_ATOMS: atom_id res chain seq x y z
N VAL A 1 -24.27 3.72 13.79
CA VAL A 1 -23.37 2.62 14.23
C VAL A 1 -23.04 1.66 13.09
N THR A 2 -24.03 1.17 12.33
CA THR A 2 -23.85 0.23 11.21
C THR A 2 -22.89 0.71 10.11
N GLN A 3 -22.90 1.99 9.75
CA GLN A 3 -21.96 2.53 8.74
C GLN A 3 -20.49 2.41 9.15
N ILE A 4 -20.15 2.64 10.42
CA ILE A 4 -18.76 2.59 10.90
C ILE A 4 -18.23 1.17 10.82
N VAL A 5 -19.02 0.19 11.27
CA VAL A 5 -18.65 -1.23 11.22
C VAL A 5 -18.47 -1.70 9.78
N PHE A 6 -19.35 -1.27 8.87
CA PHE A 6 -19.25 -1.58 7.45
C PHE A 6 -17.92 -1.08 6.84
N TRP A 7 -17.59 0.19 7.05
CA TRP A 7 -16.37 0.78 6.51
C TRP A 7 -15.09 0.22 7.11
N ILE A 8 -15.11 -0.11 8.41
CA ILE A 8 -13.99 -0.83 9.06
C ILE A 8 -13.81 -2.20 8.41
N GLY A 9 -14.89 -2.95 8.16
CA GLY A 9 -14.83 -4.24 7.48
C GLY A 9 -14.20 -4.15 6.09
N VAL A 10 -14.60 -3.15 5.29
CA VAL A 10 -13.98 -2.88 3.98
C VAL A 10 -12.50 -2.51 4.13
N ALA A 11 -12.15 -1.67 5.11
CA ALA A 11 -10.76 -1.30 5.33
C ALA A 11 -9.87 -2.48 5.75
N PHE A 12 -10.42 -3.50 6.42
CA PHE A 12 -9.70 -4.72 6.77
C PHE A 12 -9.21 -5.52 5.55
N GLU A 13 -9.78 -5.31 4.37
CA GLU A 13 -9.31 -5.92 3.13
C GLU A 13 -8.02 -5.28 2.61
N THR A 14 -7.77 -4.00 2.93
CA THR A 14 -6.60 -3.25 2.45
C THR A 14 -5.25 -3.91 2.75
N PRO A 15 -4.95 -4.43 3.97
CA PRO A 15 -3.70 -5.14 4.21
C PRO A 15 -3.53 -6.40 3.35
N LEU A 16 -4.61 -7.14 3.09
CA LEU A 16 -4.58 -8.31 2.21
C LEU A 16 -4.30 -7.91 0.76
N VAL A 17 -4.96 -6.85 0.27
CA VAL A 17 -4.74 -6.31 -1.08
C VAL A 17 -3.30 -5.84 -1.27
N ILE A 18 -2.76 -5.09 -0.31
CA ILE A 18 -1.37 -4.63 -0.33
C ILE A 18 -0.40 -5.82 -0.33
N ALA A 19 -0.63 -6.83 0.51
CA ALA A 19 0.19 -8.04 0.55
C ALA A 19 0.13 -8.83 -0.76
N PHE A 20 -1.05 -8.95 -1.37
CA PHE A 20 -1.23 -9.61 -2.65
C PHE A 20 -0.49 -8.88 -3.77
N LEU A 21 -0.64 -7.56 -3.87
CA LEU A 21 0.08 -6.72 -4.83
C LEU A 21 1.61 -6.81 -4.64
N ALA A 22 2.08 -6.93 -3.39
CA ALA A 22 3.49 -7.10 -3.08
C ALA A 22 4.02 -8.49 -3.48
N ARG A 23 3.21 -9.54 -3.27
CA ARG A 23 3.52 -10.92 -3.69
C ARG A 23 3.72 -11.02 -5.20
N ILE A 24 2.88 -10.32 -5.98
CA ILE A 24 3.02 -10.25 -7.44
C ILE A 24 4.07 -9.23 -7.90
N GLY A 25 4.74 -8.52 -6.98
CA GLY A 25 5.86 -7.62 -7.25
C GLY A 25 5.48 -6.26 -7.85
N LEU A 26 4.20 -5.88 -7.84
CA LEU A 26 3.74 -4.57 -8.33
C LEU A 26 4.07 -3.44 -7.36
N VAL A 27 4.17 -3.75 -6.08
CA VAL A 27 4.48 -2.80 -5.02
C VAL A 27 5.58 -3.33 -4.12
N SER A 28 6.46 -2.44 -3.69
CA SER A 28 7.54 -2.75 -2.76
C SER A 28 7.25 -2.10 -1.40
N GLY A 29 7.51 -2.83 -0.32
CA GLY A 29 7.39 -2.31 1.05
C GLY A 29 8.07 -0.94 1.26
N PRO A 30 9.34 -0.75 0.80
CA PRO A 30 10.03 0.54 0.90
C PRO A 30 9.32 1.68 0.15
N ARG A 31 8.70 1.40 -1.00
CA ARG A 31 7.95 2.38 -1.78
C ARG A 31 6.64 2.74 -1.10
N LEU A 32 5.96 1.81 -0.44
CA LEU A 32 4.79 2.17 0.36
C LEU A 32 5.18 2.99 1.58
N LEU A 33 6.27 2.62 2.28
CA LEU A 33 6.77 3.40 3.41
C LEU A 33 7.11 4.84 3.02
N SER A 34 7.67 5.10 1.83
CA SER A 34 7.94 6.49 1.40
C SER A 34 6.67 7.29 1.11
N LEU A 35 5.56 6.62 0.77
CA LEU A 35 4.25 7.23 0.49
C LEU A 35 3.35 7.34 1.73
N TRP A 36 3.87 7.11 2.94
CA TRP A 36 3.11 7.17 4.18
C TRP A 36 2.33 8.49 4.37
N ARG A 37 2.91 9.62 3.94
CA ARG A 37 2.23 10.94 4.00
C ARG A 37 0.99 11.00 3.12
N GLN A 38 1.04 10.38 1.93
CA GLN A 38 -0.10 10.32 1.02
C GLN A 38 -1.18 9.38 1.57
N ALA A 39 -0.77 8.26 2.19
CA ALA A 39 -1.69 7.36 2.86
C ALA A 39 -2.48 8.07 3.96
N ILE A 40 -1.83 8.88 4.80
CA ILE A 40 -2.51 9.68 5.83
C ILE A 40 -3.56 10.62 5.22
N VAL A 41 -3.24 11.29 4.11
CA VAL A 41 -4.21 12.17 3.42
C VAL A 41 -5.39 11.36 2.89
N ILE A 42 -5.18 10.23 2.23
CA ILE A 42 -6.25 9.36 1.74
C ILE A 42 -7.13 8.87 2.90
N ILE A 43 -6.52 8.42 3.99
CA ILE A 43 -7.25 7.95 5.18
C ILE A 43 -8.05 9.10 5.79
N SER A 44 -7.54 10.33 5.81
CA SER A 44 -8.30 11.48 6.30
C SER A 44 -9.53 11.79 5.44
N VAL A 45 -9.42 11.69 4.12
CA VAL A 45 -10.56 11.85 3.20
C VAL A 45 -11.59 10.72 3.41
N VAL A 46 -11.14 9.48 3.56
CA VAL A 46 -12.03 8.35 3.87
C VAL A 46 -12.72 8.55 5.22
N ALA A 47 -11.98 8.95 6.25
CA ALA A 47 -12.54 9.25 7.57
C ALA A 47 -13.61 10.35 7.47
N ALA A 48 -13.37 11.41 6.68
CA ALA A 48 -14.34 12.47 6.44
C ALA A 48 -15.64 12.03 5.77
N MET A 49 -15.59 10.99 4.93
CA MET A 49 -16.82 10.41 4.36
C MET A 49 -17.59 9.54 5.37
N ILE A 50 -16.89 8.94 6.34
CA ILE A 50 -17.47 8.02 7.33
C ILE A 50 -18.06 8.81 8.50
N THR A 51 -17.34 9.82 8.99
CA THR A 51 -17.80 10.67 10.09
C THR A 51 -18.63 11.84 9.53
N PRO A 52 -19.91 11.98 9.92
CA PRO A 52 -20.73 13.10 9.48
C PRO A 52 -20.27 14.44 10.07
N THR A 53 -19.48 14.41 11.14
CA THR A 53 -18.88 15.60 11.76
C THR A 53 -17.44 15.77 11.28
N VAL A 54 -17.16 16.93 10.69
CA VAL A 54 -15.82 17.33 10.20
C VAL A 54 -14.95 17.85 11.35
N ASP A 55 -14.92 17.11 12.46
CA ASP A 55 -14.17 17.47 13.66
C ASP A 55 -12.84 16.69 13.69
N PRO A 56 -11.68 17.38 13.68
CA PRO A 56 -10.37 16.73 13.68
C PRO A 56 -10.18 15.69 14.78
N VAL A 57 -10.75 15.94 15.98
CA VAL A 57 -10.60 15.01 17.11
C VAL A 57 -11.36 13.72 16.84
N ASN A 58 -12.63 13.85 16.45
CA ASN A 58 -13.48 12.67 16.20
C ASN A 58 -13.04 11.90 14.95
N MET A 59 -12.56 12.59 13.92
CA MET A 59 -11.95 11.99 12.75
C MET A 59 -10.69 11.22 13.09
N SER A 60 -9.83 11.75 13.97
CA SER A 60 -8.59 11.08 14.37
C SER A 60 -8.83 9.71 15.02
N ILE A 61 -9.93 9.54 15.75
CA ILE A 61 -10.34 8.27 16.36
C ILE A 61 -10.61 7.20 15.29
N VAL A 62 -11.23 7.58 14.17
CA VAL A 62 -11.51 6.68 13.03
C VAL A 62 -10.28 6.48 12.16
N MET A 63 -9.45 7.51 12.00
CA MET A 63 -8.18 7.44 11.29
C MET A 63 -7.21 6.45 11.94
N LEU A 64 -7.15 6.42 13.27
CA LEU A 64 -6.20 5.60 14.03
C LEU A 64 -6.25 4.10 13.64
N PRO A 65 -7.40 3.40 13.66
CA PRO A 65 -7.45 2.00 13.23
C PRO A 65 -7.13 1.81 11.74
N LEU A 66 -7.50 2.76 10.87
CA LEU A 66 -7.18 2.69 9.44
C LEU A 66 -5.68 2.84 9.15
N ILE A 67 -5.01 3.73 9.88
CA ILE A 67 -3.55 3.91 9.80
C ILE A 67 -2.85 2.63 10.26
N VAL A 68 -3.32 2.01 11.35
CA VAL A 68 -2.77 0.73 11.83
C VAL A 68 -2.91 -0.36 10.77
N LEU A 69 -4.06 -0.48 10.11
CA LEU A 69 -4.27 -1.43 9.02
C LEU A 69 -3.32 -1.18 7.83
N TYR A 70 -3.11 0.09 7.47
CA TYR A 70 -2.15 0.44 6.42
C TYR A 70 -0.73 -0.01 6.79
N PHE A 71 -0.23 0.34 7.98
CA PHE A 71 1.11 -0.06 8.42
C PHE A 71 1.25 -1.58 8.54
N MET A 72 0.20 -2.28 8.98
CA MET A 72 0.17 -3.74 8.99
C MET A 72 0.29 -4.31 7.57
N GLY A 73 -0.47 -3.77 6.60
CA GLY A 73 -0.36 -4.15 5.18
C GLY A 73 1.03 -3.88 4.60
N VAL A 74 1.64 -2.74 4.91
CA VAL A 74 3.00 -2.40 4.50
C VAL A 74 4.03 -3.36 5.11
N GLY A 75 3.87 -3.74 6.39
CA GLY A 75 4.71 -4.74 7.04
C GLY A 75 4.59 -6.12 6.38
N LEU A 76 3.37 -6.55 6.04
CA LEU A 76 3.13 -7.77 5.27
C LEU A 76 3.77 -7.69 3.88
N ALA A 77 3.61 -6.57 3.18
CA ALA A 77 4.25 -6.36 1.88
C ALA A 77 5.77 -6.43 1.97
N TYR A 78 6.38 -5.89 3.03
CA TYR A 78 7.83 -5.99 3.24
C TYR A 78 8.28 -7.44 3.43
N LEU A 79 7.55 -8.24 4.20
CA LEU A 79 7.86 -9.65 4.45
C LEU A 79 7.62 -10.54 3.22
N LEU A 80 6.58 -10.23 2.45
CA LEU A 80 6.15 -11.05 1.31
C LEU A 80 6.78 -10.63 -0.02
N TYR A 81 7.42 -9.46 -0.06
CA TYR A 81 8.10 -8.96 -1.24
C TYR A 81 9.30 -9.85 -1.58
N ARG A 82 9.19 -10.55 -2.71
CA ARG A 82 10.32 -11.26 -3.33
C ARG A 82 10.81 -10.37 -4.48
N PRO A 83 12.04 -9.82 -4.42
CA PRO A 83 12.60 -9.11 -5.56
C PRO A 83 12.55 -10.03 -6.77
N ARG A 84 11.81 -9.65 -7.81
CA ARG A 84 12.09 -10.20 -9.14
C ARG A 84 13.46 -9.63 -9.52
N ALA A 85 14.42 -10.52 -9.74
CA ALA A 85 15.72 -10.14 -10.27
C ALA A 85 15.49 -9.18 -11.44
N PRO A 86 16.16 -8.00 -11.46
CA PRO A 86 16.18 -7.16 -12.63
C PRO A 86 16.57 -8.05 -13.81
N ARG A 87 15.75 -8.12 -14.86
CA ARG A 87 16.27 -8.64 -16.12
C ARG A 87 17.28 -7.61 -16.56
N ASP A 88 18.55 -7.98 -16.52
CA ASP A 88 19.65 -7.13 -16.90
C ASP A 88 19.44 -6.78 -18.37
N VAL A 89 18.97 -5.56 -18.62
CA VAL A 89 18.86 -5.00 -19.98
C VAL A 89 20.24 -4.90 -20.64
N ASP A 90 21.29 -4.98 -19.82
CA ASP A 90 22.69 -5.03 -20.22
C ASP A 90 23.10 -6.41 -20.79
N GLU A 91 22.38 -7.50 -20.49
CA GLU A 91 22.56 -8.81 -21.17
C GLU A 91 21.93 -8.82 -22.56
N LEU A 92 20.88 -8.03 -22.81
CA LEU A 92 20.20 -7.94 -24.11
C LEU A 92 21.03 -7.16 -25.13
N TRP A 93 21.75 -6.12 -24.71
CA TRP A 93 22.66 -5.36 -25.58
C TRP A 93 23.93 -6.13 -25.94
N LYS A 94 24.43 -6.98 -25.03
CA LYS A 94 25.62 -7.82 -25.31
C LYS A 94 25.36 -8.92 -26.35
N LEU A 95 24.12 -9.36 -26.52
CA LEU A 95 23.76 -10.34 -27.54
C LEU A 95 23.71 -9.74 -28.95
N ASP A 96 23.37 -8.45 -29.08
CA ASP A 96 23.33 -7.75 -30.38
C ASP A 96 24.74 -7.39 -30.88
N ASP A 97 25.70 -7.15 -29.98
CA ASP A 97 27.09 -6.78 -30.34
C ASP A 97 27.94 -7.99 -30.81
N ASP A 98 27.61 -9.22 -30.40
CA ASP A 98 28.36 -10.44 -30.76
C ASP A 98 27.99 -11.00 -32.17
N ASP A 99 26.87 -10.56 -32.76
CA ASP A 99 26.43 -11.00 -34.10
C ASP A 99 27.06 -10.18 -35.25
N ASP A 100 27.78 -9.09 -34.92
CA ASP A 100 28.41 -8.16 -35.88
C ASP A 100 29.95 -8.36 -36.06
N GLU A 101 30.56 -9.40 -35.47
CA GLU A 101 31.99 -9.77 -35.59
C GLU A 101 32.23 -11.03 -36.44
#